data_AF-A0A7Y2CEP5-F1
#
_entry.id   AF-A0A7Y2CEP5-F1
#
_cell.length_a   1.000
_cell.length_b   1.000
_cell.length_c   1.000
_cell.angle_alpha   90.00
_cell.angle_beta   90.00
_cell.angle_gamma   90.00
#
_symmetry.space_group_name_H-M   'P 1'
#
loop_
_entity.id
_entity.type
_entity.pdbx_description
1 polymer ?
#
loop_
_entity_poly.entity_id
_entity_poly.type
_entity_poly.pdbx_seq_one_letter_code
_entity_poly.pdbx_strand_id
1 'polypeptide(L)'
;MMAAQEISNNIPSRSSGDGDLDIDATMWRIESTPKGLIDEPLDFLFAEHHRQRQAALILTFVADGQFDEAGVQELIEFLQNDFALHVQDEELGFFPILKSCCPPEDNIDSIVARLVEEHKKDELIGEDILKILKTSVLTRAITQEESRELRAFAEHIRQHLAFENAVLLPIARARMDEAALAHLSADMKGRRSSA
;
A
#
# COMPACT_ATOMS: atom_id res chain seq x y z
N MET A 1 -39.38 58.23 -18.12
CA MET A 1 -40.22 57.64 -17.06
C MET A 1 -40.72 56.29 -17.60
N MET A 2 -39.88 55.26 -17.65
CA MET A 2 -39.59 54.26 -16.60
C MET A 2 -40.84 53.57 -16.03
N ALA A 3 -41.09 52.35 -16.50
CA ALA A 3 -41.80 51.30 -15.77
C ALA A 3 -41.06 49.98 -16.06
N ALA A 4 -40.66 49.31 -14.98
CA ALA A 4 -39.70 48.23 -14.93
C ALA A 4 -40.29 46.89 -15.38
N GLN A 5 -39.44 46.08 -16.01
CA GLN A 5 -39.69 44.74 -16.50
C GLN A 5 -39.55 43.75 -15.35
N GLU A 6 -40.55 42.91 -15.12
CA GLU A 6 -40.53 41.82 -14.14
C GLU A 6 -39.52 40.74 -14.57
N ILE A 7 -38.45 40.58 -13.79
CA ILE A 7 -37.54 39.44 -13.90
C ILE A 7 -38.06 38.36 -12.95
N SER A 8 -38.68 37.34 -13.54
CA SER A 8 -39.00 36.07 -12.89
C SER A 8 -37.70 35.40 -12.43
N ASN A 9 -37.41 35.47 -11.14
CA ASN A 9 -36.33 34.72 -10.49
C ASN A 9 -36.66 33.22 -10.50
N ASN A 10 -36.27 32.52 -11.56
CA ASN A 10 -36.21 31.07 -11.56
C ASN A 10 -34.90 30.63 -10.87
N ILE A 11 -34.95 30.48 -9.55
CA ILE A 11 -33.86 29.87 -8.78
C ILE A 11 -34.03 28.36 -8.90
N PRO A 12 -33.10 27.61 -9.53
CA PRO A 12 -33.14 26.16 -9.44
C PRO A 12 -32.81 25.77 -8.00
N SER A 13 -33.72 25.01 -7.40
CA SER A 13 -33.53 24.34 -6.12
C SER A 13 -32.19 23.61 -6.10
N ARG A 14 -31.33 23.92 -5.13
CA ARG A 14 -30.17 23.09 -4.79
C ARG A 14 -30.70 21.69 -4.47
N SER A 15 -30.44 20.73 -5.36
CA SER A 15 -30.47 19.32 -4.97
C SER A 15 -29.35 19.14 -3.95
N SER A 16 -29.72 18.75 -2.73
CA SER A 16 -28.80 18.25 -1.72
C SER A 16 -27.94 17.17 -2.35
N GLY A 17 -26.67 17.49 -2.62
CA GLY A 17 -25.70 16.53 -3.09
C GLY A 17 -25.33 15.64 -1.92
N ASP A 18 -26.11 14.58 -1.70
CA ASP A 18 -25.59 13.34 -1.14
C ASP A 18 -24.86 12.65 -2.29
N GLY A 19 -23.67 13.17 -2.58
CA GLY A 19 -22.75 12.54 -3.50
C GLY A 19 -22.01 11.47 -2.74
N ASP A 20 -22.69 10.35 -2.46
CA ASP A 20 -21.98 9.07 -2.39
C ASP A 20 -21.30 8.97 -3.75
N LEU A 21 -20.00 9.31 -3.78
CA LEU A 21 -19.15 8.99 -4.90
C LEU A 21 -19.19 7.48 -4.94
N ASP A 22 -19.99 6.93 -5.86
CA ASP A 22 -20.10 5.51 -6.11
C ASP A 22 -18.70 5.02 -6.47
N ILE A 23 -17.95 4.60 -5.43
CA ILE A 23 -16.58 4.13 -5.59
C ILE A 23 -16.71 2.89 -6.45
N ASP A 24 -16.10 2.95 -7.63
CA ASP A 24 -16.06 1.82 -8.53
C ASP A 24 -15.58 0.58 -7.75
N ALA A 25 -16.34 -0.51 -7.82
CA ALA A 25 -16.04 -1.75 -7.12
C ALA A 25 -14.60 -2.25 -7.40
N THR A 26 -14.00 -1.82 -8.52
CA THR A 26 -12.59 -2.08 -8.84
C THR A 26 -11.60 -1.43 -7.85
N MET A 27 -11.95 -0.30 -7.23
CA MET A 27 -11.09 0.44 -6.30
C MET A 27 -10.97 -0.24 -4.91
N TRP A 28 -11.85 -1.19 -4.62
CA TRP A 28 -11.83 -2.02 -3.40
C TRP A 28 -11.04 -3.32 -3.57
N ARG A 29 -10.40 -3.52 -4.72
CA ARG A 29 -9.66 -4.75 -5.04
C ARG A 29 -8.18 -4.58 -4.81
N ILE A 30 -7.53 -5.66 -4.38
CA ILE A 30 -6.08 -5.78 -4.34
C ILE A 30 -5.67 -6.79 -5.42
N GLU A 31 -5.20 -6.30 -6.55
CA GLU A 31 -4.82 -7.14 -7.68
C GLU A 31 -3.71 -8.13 -7.29
N SER A 32 -3.78 -9.34 -7.82
CA SER A 32 -2.73 -10.33 -7.59
C SER A 32 -1.56 -10.12 -8.55
N THR A 33 -0.33 -10.23 -8.05
CA THR A 33 0.86 -10.20 -8.91
C THR A 33 0.92 -11.47 -9.79
N PRO A 34 1.17 -11.34 -11.11
CA PRO A 34 1.35 -12.49 -11.98
C PRO A 34 2.47 -13.40 -11.48
N LYS A 35 2.19 -14.70 -11.31
CA LYS A 35 3.15 -15.65 -10.73
C LYS A 35 4.47 -15.73 -11.49
N GLY A 36 4.45 -15.60 -12.82
CA GLY A 36 5.66 -15.63 -13.64
C GLY A 36 6.57 -14.42 -13.46
N LEU A 37 6.04 -13.30 -12.94
CA LEU A 37 6.84 -12.08 -12.75
C LEU A 37 7.94 -12.26 -11.69
N ILE A 38 7.82 -13.28 -10.84
CA ILE A 38 8.85 -13.61 -9.83
C ILE A 38 10.19 -14.03 -10.45
N ASP A 39 10.23 -14.36 -11.74
CA ASP A 39 11.47 -14.56 -12.52
C ASP A 39 12.22 -13.23 -12.74
N GLU A 40 11.53 -12.09 -12.64
CA GLU A 40 12.04 -10.72 -12.77
C GLU A 40 11.89 -10.01 -11.40
N PRO A 41 12.76 -10.30 -10.42
CA PRO A 41 12.48 -10.02 -9.01
C PRO A 41 12.31 -8.54 -8.68
N LEU A 42 12.99 -7.62 -9.37
CA LEU A 42 12.80 -6.18 -9.16
C LEU A 42 11.46 -5.67 -9.72
N ASP A 43 10.98 -6.27 -10.81
CA ASP A 43 9.67 -5.94 -11.38
C ASP A 43 8.55 -6.60 -10.57
N PHE A 44 8.81 -7.77 -9.98
CA PHE A 44 7.94 -8.39 -8.98
C PHE A 44 7.80 -7.52 -7.74
N LEU A 45 8.90 -7.04 -7.13
CA LEU A 45 8.85 -6.14 -5.96
C LEU A 45 8.06 -4.87 -6.30
N PHE A 46 8.30 -4.28 -7.47
CA PHE A 46 7.54 -3.13 -7.95
C PHE A 46 6.04 -3.42 -8.10
N ALA A 47 5.66 -4.61 -8.56
CA ALA A 47 4.26 -5.03 -8.64
C ALA A 47 3.65 -5.23 -7.23
N GLU A 48 4.39 -5.80 -6.28
CA GLU A 48 3.94 -5.89 -4.88
C GLU A 48 3.75 -4.50 -4.25
N HIS A 49 4.61 -3.52 -4.57
CA HIS A 49 4.41 -2.13 -4.16
C HIS A 49 3.11 -1.53 -4.70
N HIS A 50 2.68 -1.94 -5.89
CA HIS A 50 1.38 -1.53 -6.43
C HIS A 50 0.23 -2.06 -5.58
N ARG A 51 0.28 -3.34 -5.18
CA ARG A 51 -0.71 -3.98 -4.31
C ARG A 51 -0.80 -3.28 -2.96
N GLN A 52 0.34 -2.95 -2.36
CA GLN A 52 0.38 -2.19 -1.12
C GLN A 52 -0.21 -0.77 -1.26
N ARG A 53 -0.03 -0.13 -2.41
CA ARG A 53 -0.67 1.17 -2.69
C ARG A 53 -2.20 1.04 -2.78
N GLN A 54 -2.71 -0.05 -3.36
CA GLN A 54 -4.14 -0.36 -3.37
C GLN A 54 -4.65 -0.62 -1.94
N ALA A 55 -3.90 -1.36 -1.13
CA ALA A 55 -4.22 -1.54 0.30
C ALA A 55 -4.29 -0.19 1.05
N ALA A 56 -3.33 0.71 0.83
CA ALA A 56 -3.34 2.06 1.41
C ALA A 56 -4.54 2.90 0.95
N LEU A 57 -5.02 2.70 -0.28
CA LEU A 57 -6.23 3.34 -0.78
C LEU A 57 -7.46 2.84 -0.02
N ILE A 58 -7.62 1.52 0.13
CA ILE A 58 -8.73 0.90 0.86
C ILE A 58 -8.73 1.37 2.33
N LEU A 59 -7.56 1.40 2.99
CA LEU A 59 -7.42 1.95 4.34
C LEU A 59 -7.95 3.39 4.44
N THR A 60 -7.74 4.21 3.39
CA THR A 60 -8.24 5.59 3.36
C THR A 60 -9.75 5.65 3.19
N PHE A 61 -10.35 4.78 2.37
CA PHE A 61 -11.80 4.71 2.26
C PHE A 61 -12.45 4.32 3.57
N VAL A 62 -11.92 3.31 4.26
CA VAL A 62 -12.40 2.92 5.59
C VAL A 62 -12.25 4.08 6.57
N ALA A 63 -11.11 4.75 6.58
CA ALA A 63 -10.87 5.93 7.43
C ALA A 63 -11.87 7.07 7.17
N ASP A 64 -12.37 7.21 5.94
CA ASP A 64 -13.37 8.19 5.53
C ASP A 64 -14.82 7.75 5.78
N GLY A 65 -15.01 6.62 6.47
CA GLY A 65 -16.32 6.08 6.83
C GLY A 65 -17.02 5.31 5.71
N GLN A 66 -16.32 5.07 4.60
CA GLN A 66 -16.83 4.24 3.52
C GLN A 66 -16.57 2.76 3.80
N PHE A 67 -17.42 1.88 3.27
CA PHE A 67 -17.34 0.47 3.63
C PHE A 67 -17.79 -0.47 2.52
N ASP A 68 -16.86 -1.30 2.04
CA ASP A 68 -17.16 -2.50 1.25
C ASP A 68 -16.67 -3.73 2.01
N GLU A 69 -17.57 -4.68 2.30
CA GLU A 69 -17.23 -5.84 3.12
C GLU A 69 -16.20 -6.75 2.45
N ALA A 70 -16.34 -7.00 1.16
CA ALA A 70 -15.45 -7.88 0.43
C ALA A 70 -14.04 -7.28 0.33
N GLY A 71 -13.93 -5.99 0.01
CA GLY A 71 -12.67 -5.26 -0.06
C GLY A 71 -11.98 -5.13 1.30
N VAL A 72 -12.73 -4.93 2.38
CA VAL A 72 -12.14 -4.91 3.74
C VAL A 72 -11.65 -6.30 4.15
N GLN A 73 -12.38 -7.37 3.82
CA GLN A 73 -11.91 -8.75 4.05
C GLN A 73 -10.64 -9.05 3.24
N GLU A 74 -10.62 -8.67 1.97
CA GLU A 74 -9.44 -8.82 1.09
C GLU A 74 -8.24 -8.02 1.62
N LEU A 75 -8.45 -6.80 2.12
CA LEU A 75 -7.41 -6.01 2.77
C LEU A 75 -6.85 -6.72 4.02
N ILE A 76 -7.73 -7.28 4.87
CA ILE A 76 -7.30 -8.03 6.05
C ILE A 76 -6.43 -9.23 5.63
N GLU A 77 -6.88 -10.01 4.65
CA GLU A 77 -6.12 -11.17 4.14
C GLU A 77 -4.77 -10.76 3.57
N PHE A 78 -4.72 -9.67 2.79
CA PHE A 78 -3.49 -9.13 2.22
C PHE A 78 -2.50 -8.69 3.30
N LEU A 79 -2.94 -7.93 4.30
CA LEU A 79 -2.07 -7.45 5.38
C LEU A 79 -1.52 -8.60 6.24
N GLN A 80 -2.31 -9.66 6.43
CA GLN A 80 -1.89 -10.81 7.25
C GLN A 80 -0.91 -11.74 6.53
N ASN A 81 -1.04 -11.88 5.21
CA ASN A 81 -0.30 -12.91 4.46
C ASN A 81 0.72 -12.27 3.51
N ASP A 82 0.24 -11.57 2.49
CA ASP A 82 1.07 -11.04 1.41
C ASP A 82 2.01 -9.93 1.87
N PHE A 83 1.53 -9.00 2.70
CA PHE A 83 2.35 -7.89 3.20
C PHE A 83 3.51 -8.40 4.05
N ALA A 84 3.24 -9.32 4.99
CA ALA A 84 4.28 -9.95 5.80
C ALA A 84 5.29 -10.74 4.96
N LEU A 85 4.81 -11.45 3.92
CA LEU A 85 5.69 -12.20 3.02
C LEU A 85 6.58 -11.27 2.18
N HIS A 86 6.05 -10.12 1.73
CA HIS A 86 6.82 -9.11 1.03
C HIS A 86 7.95 -8.55 1.91
N VAL A 87 7.65 -8.15 3.15
CA VAL A 87 8.67 -7.70 4.11
C VAL A 87 9.77 -8.75 4.30
N GLN A 88 9.42 -10.04 4.35
CA GLN A 88 10.42 -11.12 4.41
C GLN A 88 11.26 -11.26 3.15
N ASP A 89 10.68 -11.06 1.97
CA ASP A 89 11.44 -11.05 0.71
C ASP A 89 12.50 -9.94 0.74
N GLU A 90 12.16 -8.81 1.32
CA GLU A 90 13.05 -7.68 1.44
C GLU A 90 14.15 -7.90 2.47
N GLU A 91 13.78 -8.17 3.72
CA GLU A 91 14.73 -8.23 4.82
C GLU A 91 15.65 -9.46 4.76
N LEU A 92 15.13 -10.60 4.31
CA LEU A 92 15.89 -11.85 4.27
C LEU A 92 16.59 -12.08 2.93
N GLY A 93 16.20 -11.36 1.87
CA GLY A 93 16.71 -11.56 0.52
C GLY A 93 17.24 -10.27 -0.10
N PHE A 94 16.33 -9.36 -0.46
CA PHE A 94 16.66 -8.19 -1.25
C PHE A 94 17.71 -7.30 -0.58
N PHE A 95 17.52 -6.92 0.69
CA PHE A 95 18.41 -6.01 1.39
C PHE A 95 19.81 -6.61 1.60
N PRO A 96 19.98 -7.86 2.11
CA PRO A 96 21.31 -8.46 2.23
C PRO A 96 22.06 -8.57 0.89
N ILE A 97 21.38 -8.98 -0.18
CA ILE A 97 21.99 -9.10 -1.51
C ILE A 97 22.40 -7.72 -2.00
N LEU A 98 21.50 -6.73 -1.95
CA LEU A 98 21.77 -5.37 -2.42
C LEU A 98 22.96 -4.74 -1.69
N LYS A 99 23.06 -4.92 -0.37
CA LYS A 99 24.20 -4.46 0.41
C LYS A 99 25.54 -5.04 -0.06
N SER A 100 25.55 -6.30 -0.51
CA SER A 100 26.75 -6.95 -1.04
C SER A 100 27.14 -6.44 -2.44
N CYS A 101 26.20 -5.90 -3.19
CA CYS A 101 26.41 -5.37 -4.54
C CYS A 101 26.84 -3.89 -4.55
N CYS A 102 26.53 -3.13 -3.50
CA CYS A 102 26.76 -1.69 -3.45
C CYS A 102 28.13 -1.33 -2.86
N PRO A 103 28.86 -0.39 -3.48
CA PRO A 103 30.05 0.19 -2.86
C PRO A 103 29.66 1.22 -1.77
N PRO A 104 30.60 1.61 -0.89
CA PRO A 104 30.31 2.51 0.24
C PRO A 104 29.71 3.87 -0.16
N GLU A 105 30.04 4.38 -1.35
CA GLU A 105 29.56 5.67 -1.87
C GLU A 105 28.05 5.72 -2.09
N ASP A 106 27.40 4.56 -2.25
CA ASP A 106 25.94 4.47 -2.39
C ASP A 106 25.21 4.62 -1.05
N ASN A 107 25.95 4.56 0.08
CA ASN A 107 25.41 4.72 1.43
C ASN A 107 24.25 3.74 1.76
N ILE A 108 24.27 2.55 1.15
CA ILE A 108 23.17 1.58 1.20
C ILE A 108 22.88 1.08 2.62
N ASP A 109 23.89 0.95 3.48
CA ASP A 109 23.73 0.46 4.85
C ASP A 109 22.79 1.35 5.66
N SER A 110 22.92 2.67 5.51
CA SER A 110 22.07 3.62 6.24
C SER A 110 20.63 3.61 5.71
N ILE A 111 20.47 3.42 4.40
CA ILE A 111 19.16 3.33 3.74
C ILE A 111 18.43 2.08 4.25
N VAL A 112 19.08 0.92 4.19
CA VAL A 112 18.51 -0.34 4.68
C VAL A 112 18.23 -0.29 6.18
N ALA A 113 19.13 0.27 6.98
CA ALA A 113 18.91 0.39 8.42
C ALA A 113 17.66 1.21 8.76
N ARG A 114 17.40 2.28 7.98
CA ARG A 114 16.18 3.07 8.11
C ARG A 114 14.93 2.25 7.75
N LEU A 115 14.95 1.53 6.62
CA LEU A 115 13.79 0.74 6.16
C LEU A 115 13.42 -0.38 7.14
N VAL A 116 14.41 -1.12 7.64
CA VAL A 116 14.20 -2.15 8.67
C VAL A 116 13.61 -1.57 9.96
N GLU A 117 13.98 -0.34 10.33
CA GLU A 117 13.39 0.33 11.49
C GLU A 117 11.96 0.83 11.22
N GLU A 118 11.63 1.17 9.97
CA GLU A 118 10.25 1.47 9.55
C GLU A 118 9.40 0.18 9.60
N HIS A 119 9.87 -0.93 9.04
CA HIS A 119 9.17 -2.23 9.09
C HIS A 119 8.85 -2.71 10.50
N LYS A 120 9.78 -2.56 11.45
CA LYS A 120 9.53 -2.92 12.86
C LYS A 120 8.39 -2.11 13.47
N LYS A 121 8.25 -0.84 13.10
CA LYS A 121 7.16 0.00 13.58
C LYS A 121 5.85 -0.40 12.91
N ASP A 122 5.90 -0.74 11.63
CA ASP A 122 4.74 -1.21 10.88
C ASP A 122 4.23 -2.55 11.40
N GLU A 123 5.11 -3.46 11.83
CA GLU A 123 4.72 -4.71 12.47
C GLU A 123 3.91 -4.45 13.75
N LEU A 124 4.38 -3.53 14.61
CA LEU A 124 3.71 -3.16 15.85
C LEU A 124 2.36 -2.47 15.60
N ILE A 125 2.32 -1.53 14.66
CA ILE A 125 1.10 -0.79 14.31
C ILE A 125 0.11 -1.70 13.58
N GLY A 126 0.60 -2.65 12.77
CA GLY A 126 -0.20 -3.54 11.94
C GLY A 126 -1.18 -4.40 12.73
N GLU A 127 -0.82 -4.83 13.94
CA GLU A 127 -1.72 -5.58 14.83
C GLU A 127 -2.97 -4.77 15.22
N ASP A 128 -2.77 -3.50 15.58
CA ASP A 128 -3.85 -2.58 15.94
C ASP A 128 -4.72 -2.25 14.71
N ILE A 129 -4.10 -2.01 13.56
CA ILE A 129 -4.81 -1.79 12.28
C ILE A 129 -5.69 -3.01 11.93
N LEU A 130 -5.16 -4.23 12.03
CA LEU A 130 -5.94 -5.45 11.78
C LEU A 130 -7.12 -5.58 12.75
N LYS A 131 -6.95 -5.21 14.02
CA LYS A 131 -8.01 -5.23 15.01
C LYS A 131 -9.12 -4.23 14.70
N ILE A 132 -8.76 -3.03 14.26
CA ILE A 132 -9.71 -2.00 13.82
C ILE A 132 -10.52 -2.52 12.63
N LEU A 133 -9.83 -3.03 11.60
CA LEU A 133 -10.48 -3.54 10.39
C LEU A 133 -11.43 -4.70 10.72
N LYS A 134 -11.00 -5.69 11.50
CA LYS A 134 -11.84 -6.82 11.92
C LYS A 134 -13.07 -6.38 12.71
N THR A 135 -12.91 -5.38 13.60
CA THR A 135 -14.03 -4.82 14.35
C THR A 135 -15.01 -4.09 13.41
N SER A 136 -14.49 -3.31 12.46
CA SER A 136 -15.29 -2.56 11.50
C SER A 136 -16.15 -3.46 10.60
N VAL A 137 -15.71 -4.68 10.27
CA VAL A 137 -16.53 -5.67 9.56
C VAL A 137 -17.80 -6.03 10.33
N LEU A 138 -17.70 -6.15 11.67
CA LEU A 138 -18.81 -6.50 12.54
C LEU A 138 -19.73 -5.32 12.84
N THR A 139 -19.16 -4.12 13.03
CA THR A 139 -19.88 -2.95 13.52
C THR A 139 -20.32 -1.99 12.42
N ARG A 140 -19.67 -2.03 11.25
CA ARG A 140 -19.76 -1.04 10.17
C ARG A 140 -19.49 0.39 10.64
N ALA A 141 -18.64 0.52 11.65
CA ALA A 141 -18.30 1.80 12.24
C ALA A 141 -16.85 1.80 12.70
N ILE A 142 -16.22 2.96 12.59
CA ILE A 142 -14.93 3.29 13.20
C ILE A 142 -15.06 4.59 13.99
N THR A 143 -14.25 4.74 15.02
CA THR A 143 -14.14 5.98 15.80
C THR A 143 -13.27 7.00 15.08
N GLN A 144 -13.31 8.25 15.53
CA GLN A 144 -12.41 9.29 14.99
C GLN A 144 -10.92 9.01 15.27
N GLU A 145 -10.61 8.27 16.33
CA GLU A 145 -9.25 7.88 16.66
C GLU A 145 -8.75 6.81 15.69
N GLU A 146 -9.53 5.74 15.51
CA GLU A 146 -9.25 4.67 14.55
C GLU A 146 -9.14 5.22 13.12
N SER A 147 -9.99 6.17 12.73
CA SER A 147 -9.89 6.87 11.43
C SER A 147 -8.53 7.58 11.26
N ARG A 148 -8.00 8.23 12.30
CA ARG A 148 -6.68 8.87 12.24
C ARG A 148 -5.55 7.85 12.13
N GLU A 149 -5.66 6.73 12.84
CA GLU A 149 -4.66 5.65 12.81
C GLU A 149 -4.61 4.99 11.43
N LEU A 150 -5.76 4.62 10.86
CA LEU A 150 -5.86 4.08 9.50
C LEU A 150 -5.27 5.04 8.46
N ARG A 151 -5.57 6.34 8.57
CA ARG A 151 -5.04 7.38 7.67
C ARG A 151 -3.54 7.54 7.82
N ALA A 152 -3.02 7.53 9.05
CA ALA A 152 -1.59 7.64 9.31
C ALA A 152 -0.83 6.44 8.74
N PHE A 153 -1.35 5.22 8.93
CA PHE A 153 -0.73 4.01 8.40
C PHE A 153 -0.78 3.96 6.87
N ALA A 154 -1.91 4.32 6.26
CA ALA A 154 -2.03 4.42 4.80
C ALA A 154 -1.01 5.41 4.20
N GLU A 155 -0.81 6.56 4.85
CA GLU A 155 0.16 7.54 4.40
C GLU A 155 1.60 7.06 4.60
N HIS A 156 1.88 6.36 5.70
CA HIS A 156 3.18 5.76 5.93
C HIS A 156 3.56 4.77 4.81
N ILE A 157 2.67 3.83 4.48
CA ILE A 157 2.86 2.89 3.35
C ILE A 157 3.19 3.66 2.07
N ARG A 158 2.44 4.73 1.73
CA ARG A 158 2.71 5.50 0.50
C ARG A 158 4.08 6.15 0.49
N GLN A 159 4.51 6.71 1.62
CA GLN A 159 5.81 7.39 1.75
C GLN A 159 6.96 6.38 1.69
N HIS A 160 6.80 5.25 2.36
CA HIS A 160 7.75 4.14 2.34
C HIS A 160 7.96 3.65 0.90
N LEU A 161 6.87 3.28 0.22
CA LEU A 161 6.89 2.83 -1.16
C LEU A 161 7.43 3.90 -2.13
N ALA A 162 7.12 5.18 -1.91
CA ALA A 162 7.64 6.25 -2.75
C ALA A 162 9.17 6.33 -2.65
N PHE A 163 9.72 6.14 -1.44
CA PHE A 163 11.15 6.12 -1.23
C PHE A 163 11.81 4.89 -1.87
N GLU A 164 11.28 3.70 -1.66
CA GLU A 164 11.85 2.48 -2.25
C GLU A 164 11.81 2.49 -3.78
N ASN A 165 10.68 2.92 -4.36
CA ASN A 165 10.54 3.02 -5.81
C ASN A 165 11.45 4.10 -6.43
N ALA A 166 11.69 5.22 -5.74
CA ALA A 166 12.46 6.34 -6.28
C ALA A 166 13.96 6.25 -5.95
N VAL A 167 14.36 5.47 -4.95
CA VAL A 167 15.74 5.40 -4.45
C VAL A 167 16.26 3.97 -4.48
N LEU A 168 15.61 3.05 -3.77
CA LEU A 168 16.15 1.72 -3.53
C LEU A 168 16.16 0.86 -4.82
N LEU A 169 15.02 0.77 -5.52
CA LEU A 169 14.92 0.00 -6.76
C LEU A 169 15.84 0.54 -7.87
N PRO A 170 16.00 1.85 -8.08
CA PRO A 170 17.01 2.38 -9.00
C PRO A 170 18.45 1.98 -8.66
N ILE A 171 18.83 2.02 -7.37
CA ILE A 171 20.15 1.54 -6.93
C ILE A 171 20.29 0.05 -7.24
N ALA A 172 19.28 -0.76 -6.92
CA ALA A 172 19.29 -2.19 -7.21
C ALA A 172 19.47 -2.49 -8.70
N ARG A 173 18.74 -1.78 -9.58
CA ARG A 173 18.91 -1.93 -11.04
C ARG A 173 20.31 -1.55 -11.52
N ALA A 174 20.97 -0.61 -10.86
CA ALA A 174 22.32 -0.19 -11.22
C ALA A 174 23.43 -1.11 -10.68
N ARG A 175 23.16 -1.87 -9.60
CA ARG A 175 24.18 -2.61 -8.84
C ARG A 175 24.04 -4.12 -8.90
N MET A 176 22.83 -4.66 -9.03
CA MET A 176 22.61 -6.11 -9.06
C MET A 176 22.83 -6.65 -10.46
N ASP A 177 23.73 -7.61 -10.58
CA ASP A 177 23.95 -8.36 -11.82
C ASP A 177 22.96 -9.52 -11.97
N GLU A 178 23.05 -10.22 -13.10
CA GLU A 178 22.17 -11.36 -13.41
C GLU A 178 22.25 -12.47 -12.35
N ALA A 179 23.41 -12.70 -11.75
CA ALA A 179 23.59 -13.73 -10.74
C ALA A 179 22.90 -13.34 -9.42
N ALA A 180 23.05 -12.08 -8.99
CA ALA A 180 22.37 -11.54 -7.82
C ALA A 180 20.84 -11.56 -7.99
N LEU A 181 20.34 -11.19 -9.18
CA LEU A 181 18.91 -11.24 -9.49
C LEU A 181 18.38 -12.68 -9.51
N ALA A 182 19.11 -13.62 -10.12
CA ALA A 182 18.73 -15.03 -10.12
C ALA A 182 18.67 -15.61 -8.70
N HIS A 183 19.61 -15.24 -7.84
CA HIS A 183 19.61 -15.64 -6.44
C HIS A 183 18.39 -15.08 -5.68
N LEU A 184 18.10 -13.78 -5.83
CA LEU A 184 16.93 -13.16 -5.22
C LEU A 184 15.62 -13.83 -5.66
N SER A 185 15.47 -14.07 -6.97
CA SER A 185 14.30 -14.78 -7.51
C SER A 185 14.14 -16.18 -6.91
N ALA A 186 15.23 -16.94 -6.79
CA ALA A 186 15.21 -18.27 -6.20
C ALA A 186 14.77 -18.25 -4.72
N ASP A 187 15.28 -17.30 -3.93
CA ASP A 187 14.89 -17.14 -2.53
C ASP A 187 13.40 -16.80 -2.39
N MET A 188 12.90 -15.86 -3.20
CA MET A 188 11.49 -15.44 -3.22
C MET A 188 10.54 -16.57 -3.59
N LYS A 189 10.94 -17.44 -4.54
CA LYS A 189 10.20 -18.67 -4.89
C LYS A 189 10.24 -19.68 -3.74
N GLY A 190 11.37 -19.81 -3.08
CA GLY A 190 11.57 -20.70 -1.93
C GLY A 190 10.62 -20.39 -0.78
N ARG A 191 10.48 -19.10 -0.41
CA ARG A 191 9.55 -18.65 0.63
C ARG A 191 8.09 -18.98 0.28
N ARG A 192 7.68 -18.71 -0.96
CA ARG A 192 6.31 -19.00 -1.46
C ARG A 192 5.99 -20.48 -1.63
N SER A 193 7.00 -21.35 -1.75
CA SER A 193 6.79 -22.80 -1.83
C SER A 193 6.72 -23.46 -0.45
N SER A 194 7.09 -22.72 0.61
CA SER A 194 7.17 -23.20 1.99
C SER A 194 6.09 -22.60 2.90
N ALA A 195 5.38 -21.57 2.44
CA ALA A 195 4.21 -20.97 3.08
C ALA A 195 2.94 -21.73 2.69
#